data_AF-A0A4R6DWP5-F1
#
_entry.id   AF-A0A4R6DWP5-F1
#
_cell.length_a   1.000
_cell.length_b   1.000
_cell.length_c   1.000
_cell.angle_alpha   90.00
_cell.angle_beta   90.00
_cell.angle_gamma   90.00
#
_symmetry.space_group_name_H-M   'P 1'
#
loop_
_entity.id
_entity.type
_entity.pdbx_description
1 polymer ?
#
loop_
_entity_poly.entity_id
_entity_poly.type
_entity_poly.pdbx_seq_one_letter_code
_entity_poly.pdbx_strand_id
1 'polypeptide(L)'
;MSEKKKYSLLTSSDIEAGLKDARFQKEDISLIRDKEGRIVRHLPVTSIQDDVLPPSIIQINSTYIYQADIRPVIEALIETRNVEIFQDLSEKYQTVIDSLTYYRDHKSRLDELNSKSLDASSVFEKRVGVFLNAINVSDLEKTDIKSCIEMLDSYLNIIFVYLISAYWIHDKNVSKDTIAGRKIADLDNQVRHIYEQLLADSSVNKEGTNIIPMHNSLYARYLLSEKNGMKEIERLIKHDSRFSSPMDFMGFIKHCFFEKKDSYYDYNRQYQVPEKYEISINLGAIDKSTEKRVEFSQRLFEILEKIEMLRNIHSELIEVGDIDFGTIEVYSESEANNALQLTTIPLALHGGS
;
A
#
# COMPACT_ATOMS: atom_id res chain seq x y z
N MET A 1 23.85 38.32 9.81
CA MET A 1 24.25 37.04 9.21
C MET A 1 22.97 36.25 9.02
N SER A 2 22.42 36.25 7.81
CA SER A 2 21.10 35.68 7.51
C SER A 2 21.21 34.17 7.30
N GLU A 3 20.31 33.41 7.92
CA GLU A 3 20.15 31.97 7.72
C GLU A 3 19.99 31.66 6.23
N LYS A 4 20.76 30.67 5.73
CA LYS A 4 20.65 30.17 4.36
C LYS A 4 19.37 29.36 4.22
N LYS A 5 18.38 29.90 3.50
CA LYS A 5 17.12 29.25 3.15
C LYS A 5 17.36 28.16 2.08
N LYS A 6 16.52 27.12 2.09
CA LYS A 6 16.86 25.76 1.64
C LYS A 6 16.14 25.29 0.35
N TYR A 7 15.09 25.96 -0.19
CA TYR A 7 14.21 25.40 -1.24
C TYR A 7 13.75 26.37 -2.35
N SER A 8 13.38 25.88 -3.57
CA SER A 8 12.85 26.68 -4.73
C SER A 8 11.71 26.03 -5.55
N LEU A 9 10.72 26.82 -6.02
CA LEU A 9 9.54 26.43 -6.86
C LEU A 9 9.71 26.80 -8.35
N LEU A 10 8.96 26.15 -9.24
CA LEU A 10 9.12 26.22 -10.70
C LEU A 10 7.71 25.92 -11.36
N THR A 11 7.40 26.24 -12.65
CA THR A 11 6.02 26.06 -13.26
C THR A 11 5.86 24.99 -14.37
N SER A 12 4.62 24.57 -14.73
CA SER A 12 4.37 23.57 -15.80
C SER A 12 4.81 23.99 -17.20
N SER A 13 4.65 25.26 -17.56
CA SER A 13 5.06 25.76 -18.88
C SER A 13 6.57 25.68 -19.06
N ASP A 14 7.31 25.83 -17.95
CA ASP A 14 8.77 25.73 -17.97
C ASP A 14 9.21 24.28 -18.23
N ILE A 15 8.54 23.27 -17.65
CA ILE A 15 8.80 21.85 -17.95
C ILE A 15 8.57 21.57 -19.43
N GLU A 16 7.44 22.00 -19.98
CA GLU A 16 7.14 21.74 -21.39
C GLU A 16 8.14 22.40 -22.32
N ALA A 17 8.57 23.63 -22.01
CA ALA A 17 9.62 24.32 -22.75
C ALA A 17 10.95 23.56 -22.66
N GLY A 18 11.34 23.11 -21.47
CA GLY A 18 12.59 22.38 -21.27
C GLY A 18 12.59 20.95 -21.82
N LEU A 19 11.43 20.28 -21.90
CA LEU A 19 11.28 19.02 -22.62
C LEU A 19 11.41 19.23 -24.13
N LYS A 20 10.88 20.34 -24.65
CA LYS A 20 10.94 20.68 -26.09
C LYS A 20 12.34 21.07 -26.55
N ASP A 21 13.14 21.71 -25.70
CA ASP A 21 14.51 22.12 -26.02
C ASP A 21 15.59 21.16 -25.50
N ALA A 22 15.19 19.95 -25.08
CA ALA A 22 16.05 18.87 -24.60
C ALA A 22 16.88 19.21 -23.36
N ARG A 23 16.52 20.27 -22.63
CA ARG A 23 17.04 20.51 -21.29
C ARG A 23 16.53 19.43 -20.33
N PHE A 24 15.26 19.03 -20.40
CA PHE A 24 14.66 18.00 -19.54
C PHE A 24 14.50 16.66 -20.25
N GLN A 25 14.55 15.58 -19.48
CA GLN A 25 14.24 14.23 -19.91
C GLN A 25 13.22 13.60 -18.95
N LYS A 26 12.20 12.93 -19.50
CA LYS A 26 11.23 12.16 -18.73
C LYS A 26 11.81 10.78 -18.43
N GLU A 27 11.90 10.42 -17.15
CA GLU A 27 12.29 9.08 -16.69
C GLU A 27 11.34 8.59 -15.58
N ASP A 28 10.89 7.35 -15.65
CA ASP A 28 10.08 6.71 -14.60
C ASP A 28 11.01 6.12 -13.54
N ILE A 29 10.77 6.39 -12.24
CA ILE A 29 11.68 6.02 -11.14
C ILE A 29 11.05 5.15 -10.04
N SER A 30 11.84 4.23 -9.47
CA SER A 30 11.57 3.37 -8.30
C SER A 30 12.42 3.88 -7.14
N LEU A 31 11.90 3.75 -5.91
CA LEU A 31 12.53 4.32 -4.72
C LEU A 31 13.15 3.21 -3.86
N ILE A 32 14.42 3.36 -3.49
CA ILE A 32 15.08 2.61 -2.42
C ILE A 32 14.91 3.42 -1.14
N ARG A 33 14.45 2.80 -0.05
CA ARG A 33 14.25 3.44 1.26
C ARG A 33 15.14 2.81 2.34
N ASP A 34 15.45 3.55 3.40
CA ASP A 34 16.10 3.03 4.59
C ASP A 34 15.11 2.36 5.55
N LYS A 35 15.61 1.86 6.68
CA LYS A 35 14.80 1.14 7.67
C LYS A 35 13.77 2.03 8.36
N GLU A 36 13.95 3.33 8.29
CA GLU A 36 13.05 4.35 8.82
C GLU A 36 12.08 4.87 7.75
N GLY A 37 12.09 4.29 6.54
CA GLY A 37 11.19 4.63 5.43
C GLY A 37 11.62 5.85 4.61
N ARG A 38 12.79 6.44 4.90
CA ARG A 38 13.31 7.61 4.18
C ARG A 38 13.88 7.19 2.84
N ILE A 39 13.67 8.00 1.80
CA ILE A 39 14.15 7.70 0.45
C ILE A 39 15.68 7.86 0.39
N VAL A 40 16.38 6.82 -0.05
CA VAL A 40 17.84 6.71 -0.14
C VAL A 40 18.34 6.85 -1.58
N ARG A 41 17.61 6.32 -2.58
CA ARG A 41 18.07 6.31 -3.98
C ARG A 41 16.95 6.06 -4.99
N HIS A 42 17.10 6.60 -6.20
CA HIS A 42 16.24 6.32 -7.35
C HIS A 42 16.82 5.20 -8.26
N LEU A 43 15.95 4.30 -8.72
CA LEU A 43 16.17 3.33 -9.79
C LEU A 43 15.20 3.63 -10.94
N PRO A 44 15.40 3.19 -12.18
CA PRO A 44 14.37 3.34 -13.22
C PRO A 44 13.25 2.29 -13.04
N VAL A 45 11.96 2.69 -12.95
CA VAL A 45 10.84 1.73 -13.10
C VAL A 45 10.59 1.50 -14.57
N THR A 46 10.53 0.23 -14.95
CA THR A 46 9.93 -0.21 -16.20
C THR A 46 8.44 -0.46 -15.94
N SER A 47 7.59 0.42 -16.50
CA SER A 47 6.11 0.39 -16.55
C SER A 47 5.30 0.73 -15.28
N ILE A 48 4.47 1.77 -15.38
CA ILE A 48 3.30 2.03 -14.53
C ILE A 48 2.09 1.46 -15.28
N GLN A 49 1.34 0.55 -14.66
CA GLN A 49 0.04 0.07 -15.15
C GLN A 49 -1.08 0.95 -14.59
N ASP A 50 -2.10 1.17 -15.43
CA ASP A 50 -3.31 1.95 -15.14
C ASP A 50 -4.06 1.41 -13.89
N ASP A 51 -4.73 2.30 -13.14
CA ASP A 51 -5.49 2.07 -11.87
C ASP A 51 -4.73 2.04 -10.53
N VAL A 52 -3.45 2.42 -10.50
CA VAL A 52 -2.65 2.37 -9.27
C VAL A 52 -2.56 3.74 -8.60
N LEU A 53 -3.02 3.84 -7.34
CA LEU A 53 -2.72 4.97 -6.45
C LEU A 53 -1.21 5.27 -6.51
N PRO A 54 -0.78 6.53 -6.68
CA PRO A 54 0.63 6.81 -6.82
C PRO A 54 1.36 6.43 -5.51
N PRO A 55 2.57 5.85 -5.58
CA PRO A 55 3.29 5.41 -4.39
C PRO A 55 3.75 6.58 -3.50
N SER A 56 3.66 7.81 -4.01
CA SER A 56 4.03 9.08 -3.37
C SER A 56 3.35 10.21 -4.14
N ILE A 57 2.87 11.23 -3.44
CA ILE A 57 2.28 12.44 -4.02
C ILE A 57 3.14 13.66 -3.75
N ILE A 58 3.90 13.68 -2.65
CA ILE A 58 4.81 14.77 -2.36
C ILE A 58 6.16 14.20 -1.89
N GLN A 59 7.25 14.61 -2.55
CA GLN A 59 8.61 14.21 -2.21
C GLN A 59 9.41 15.43 -1.77
N ILE A 60 9.97 15.37 -0.57
CA ILE A 60 10.83 16.42 -0.02
C ILE A 60 12.28 15.94 -0.12
N ASN A 61 13.07 16.53 -1.02
CA ASN A 61 14.52 16.37 -1.07
C ASN A 61 15.18 17.57 -0.40
N SER A 62 16.41 17.45 0.11
CA SER A 62 17.16 18.44 0.90
C SER A 62 17.16 19.88 0.38
N THR A 63 16.77 20.14 -0.88
CA THR A 63 16.56 21.48 -1.41
C THR A 63 15.33 21.65 -2.32
N TYR A 64 14.44 20.65 -2.43
CA TYR A 64 13.26 20.72 -3.32
C TYR A 64 12.03 20.03 -2.71
N ILE A 65 10.84 20.57 -2.97
CA ILE A 65 9.54 19.89 -2.73
C ILE A 65 8.97 19.57 -4.11
N TYR A 66 8.79 18.30 -4.41
CA TYR A 66 8.18 17.80 -5.64
C TYR A 66 6.77 17.32 -5.35
N GLN A 67 5.79 17.71 -6.17
CA GLN A 67 4.42 17.21 -6.09
C GLN A 67 4.10 16.42 -7.37
N ALA A 68 3.65 15.19 -7.21
CA ALA A 68 3.17 14.37 -8.32
C ALA A 68 1.89 14.98 -8.90
N ASP A 69 1.78 14.95 -10.24
CA ASP A 69 0.54 15.27 -10.92
C ASP A 69 -0.48 14.15 -10.66
N ILE A 70 -1.49 14.44 -9.85
CA ILE A 70 -2.56 13.49 -9.52
C ILE A 70 -3.74 13.55 -10.50
N ARG A 71 -3.70 14.40 -11.55
CA ARG A 71 -4.77 14.47 -12.56
C ARG A 71 -5.03 13.11 -13.21
N PRO A 72 -4.01 12.32 -13.62
CA PRO A 72 -4.25 11.00 -14.20
C PRO A 72 -4.97 10.05 -13.24
N VAL A 73 -4.66 10.14 -11.94
CA VAL A 73 -5.31 9.34 -10.89
C VAL A 73 -6.77 9.75 -10.75
N ILE A 74 -7.06 11.05 -10.72
CA ILE A 74 -8.43 11.57 -10.68
C ILE A 74 -9.21 11.16 -11.93
N GLU A 75 -8.58 11.19 -13.10
CA GLU A 75 -9.19 10.76 -14.36
C GLU A 75 -9.51 9.27 -14.33
N ALA A 76 -8.57 8.41 -13.92
CA ALA A 76 -8.81 6.97 -13.76
C ALA A 76 -9.93 6.65 -12.76
N LEU A 77 -9.98 7.36 -11.61
CA LEU A 77 -11.07 7.22 -10.63
C LEU A 77 -12.44 7.64 -11.20
N ILE A 78 -12.45 8.62 -12.09
CA ILE A 78 -13.67 9.07 -12.76
C ILE A 78 -14.06 8.14 -13.91
N GLU A 79 -13.10 7.46 -14.55
CA GLU A 79 -13.36 6.52 -15.64
C GLU A 79 -13.86 5.16 -15.14
N THR A 80 -13.45 4.74 -13.94
CA THR A 80 -13.95 3.55 -13.22
C THR A 80 -15.40 3.67 -12.69
N ARG A 81 -16.21 4.53 -13.32
CA ARG A 81 -17.67 4.63 -13.07
C ARG A 81 -18.33 3.27 -13.23
N ASN A 82 -19.30 2.99 -12.36
CA ASN A 82 -20.09 1.75 -12.32
C ASN A 82 -19.35 0.53 -11.76
N VAL A 83 -18.73 0.66 -10.58
CA VAL A 83 -18.29 -0.53 -9.82
C VAL A 83 -19.53 -1.31 -9.36
N GLU A 84 -19.66 -2.55 -9.83
CA GLU A 84 -20.71 -3.49 -9.42
C GLU A 84 -20.40 -4.08 -8.04
N ILE A 85 -20.63 -3.29 -7.00
CA ILE A 85 -20.59 -3.72 -5.59
C ILE A 85 -22.02 -3.90 -5.05
N PHE A 86 -22.17 -3.99 -3.73
CA PHE A 86 -23.46 -3.88 -3.07
C PHE A 86 -24.15 -2.56 -3.45
N GLN A 87 -25.44 -2.61 -3.75
CA GLN A 87 -26.21 -1.47 -4.26
C GLN A 87 -26.05 -0.22 -3.40
N ASP A 88 -26.10 -0.36 -2.07
CA ASP A 88 -25.97 0.75 -1.13
C ASP A 88 -24.55 1.37 -1.14
N LEU A 89 -23.51 0.57 -1.36
CA LEU A 89 -22.14 1.05 -1.50
C LEU A 89 -21.87 1.68 -2.87
N SER A 90 -22.46 1.12 -3.93
CA SER A 90 -22.35 1.66 -5.29
C SER A 90 -22.93 3.08 -5.35
N GLU A 91 -24.09 3.32 -4.74
CA GLU A 91 -24.69 4.65 -4.64
C GLU A 91 -23.78 5.66 -3.90
N LYS A 92 -23.15 5.22 -2.81
CA LYS A 92 -22.22 6.06 -2.03
C LYS A 92 -20.94 6.35 -2.79
N TYR A 93 -20.38 5.36 -3.47
CA TYR A 93 -19.22 5.53 -4.32
C TYR A 93 -19.51 6.52 -5.45
N GLN A 94 -20.63 6.35 -6.16
CA GLN A 94 -21.03 7.22 -7.26
C GLN A 94 -21.22 8.67 -6.79
N THR A 95 -21.79 8.88 -5.59
CA THR A 95 -21.94 10.22 -5.01
C THR A 95 -20.59 10.94 -4.83
N VAL A 96 -19.54 10.19 -4.44
CA VAL A 96 -18.18 10.72 -4.33
C VAL A 96 -17.60 11.03 -5.71
N ILE A 97 -17.74 10.11 -6.66
CA ILE A 97 -17.24 10.29 -8.04
C ILE A 97 -17.90 11.47 -8.75
N ASP A 98 -19.21 11.66 -8.57
CA ASP A 98 -19.94 12.81 -9.13
C ASP A 98 -19.43 14.13 -8.55
N SER A 99 -19.16 14.15 -7.24
CA SER A 99 -18.64 15.34 -6.55
C SER A 99 -17.19 15.63 -6.93
N LEU A 100 -16.38 14.59 -7.12
CA LEU A 100 -15.00 14.70 -7.61
C LEU A 100 -14.98 15.22 -9.05
N THR A 101 -15.86 14.69 -9.91
CA THR A 101 -16.05 15.16 -11.29
C THR A 101 -16.45 16.63 -11.30
N TYR A 102 -17.42 17.02 -10.47
CA TYR A 102 -17.86 18.41 -10.39
C TYR A 102 -16.72 19.34 -9.98
N TYR A 103 -15.95 18.98 -8.94
CA TYR A 103 -14.79 19.75 -8.51
C TYR A 103 -13.70 19.82 -9.59
N ARG A 104 -13.41 18.71 -10.28
CA ARG A 104 -12.46 18.69 -11.40
C ARG A 104 -12.83 19.72 -12.46
N ASP A 105 -14.09 19.73 -12.87
CA ASP A 105 -14.61 20.52 -13.99
C ASP A 105 -14.80 22.00 -13.63
N HIS A 106 -15.20 22.30 -12.39
CA HIS A 106 -15.62 23.65 -11.98
C HIS A 106 -14.75 24.28 -10.89
N LYS A 107 -13.77 23.55 -10.34
CA LYS A 107 -12.87 23.99 -9.25
C LYS A 107 -13.61 24.59 -8.06
N SER A 108 -14.80 24.07 -7.75
CA SER A 108 -15.67 24.57 -6.68
C SER A 108 -16.29 23.43 -5.88
N ARG A 109 -16.81 23.76 -4.68
CA ARG A 109 -17.46 22.82 -3.75
C ARG A 109 -16.54 21.74 -3.18
N LEU A 110 -15.31 22.12 -2.89
CA LEU A 110 -14.33 21.23 -2.29
C LEU A 110 -14.77 20.73 -0.90
N ASP A 111 -15.41 21.58 -0.10
CA ASP A 111 -15.98 21.18 1.21
C ASP A 111 -17.06 20.09 1.06
N GLU A 112 -17.91 20.19 0.02
CA GLU A 112 -18.96 19.21 -0.26
C GLU A 112 -18.35 17.87 -0.70
N LEU A 113 -17.28 17.90 -1.51
CA LEU A 113 -16.52 16.71 -1.87
C LEU A 113 -15.95 16.04 -0.61
N ASN A 114 -15.28 16.81 0.25
CA ASN A 114 -14.69 16.27 1.47
C ASN A 114 -15.74 15.67 2.41
N SER A 115 -16.85 16.36 2.65
CA SER A 115 -17.92 15.86 3.52
C SER A 115 -18.57 14.59 2.97
N LYS A 116 -18.83 14.53 1.65
CA LYS A 116 -19.40 13.34 1.01
C LYS A 116 -18.44 12.15 1.03
N SER A 117 -17.14 12.38 0.83
CA SER A 117 -16.12 11.33 0.98
C SER A 117 -16.05 10.81 2.41
N LEU A 118 -16.12 11.68 3.41
CA LEU A 118 -16.15 11.29 4.82
C LEU A 118 -17.38 10.43 5.16
N ASP A 119 -18.56 10.86 4.72
CA ASP A 119 -19.81 10.13 4.92
C ASP A 119 -19.77 8.76 4.24
N ALA A 120 -19.36 8.71 2.97
CA ALA A 120 -19.21 7.47 2.23
C ALA A 120 -18.20 6.53 2.91
N SER A 121 -17.05 7.05 3.33
CA SER A 121 -16.01 6.25 4.01
C SER A 121 -16.52 5.57 5.28
N SER A 122 -17.48 6.19 5.98
CA SER A 122 -18.05 5.65 7.23
C SER A 122 -19.10 4.57 6.98
N VAL A 123 -19.78 4.60 5.83
CA VAL A 123 -20.66 3.52 5.38
C VAL A 123 -19.82 2.32 4.94
N PHE A 124 -18.78 2.56 4.15
CA PHE A 124 -17.84 1.52 3.72
C PHE A 124 -17.14 0.85 4.90
N GLU A 125 -16.61 1.60 5.86
CA GLU A 125 -15.97 1.07 7.08
C GLU A 125 -16.82 -0.01 7.76
N LYS A 126 -18.12 0.28 7.95
CA LYS A 126 -19.06 -0.65 8.58
C LYS A 126 -19.32 -1.89 7.71
N ARG A 127 -19.56 -1.71 6.42
CA ARG A 127 -19.87 -2.82 5.50
C ARG A 127 -18.67 -3.74 5.28
N VAL A 128 -17.49 -3.16 5.08
CA VAL A 128 -16.22 -3.90 4.98
C VAL A 128 -16.00 -4.72 6.25
N GLY A 129 -16.15 -4.12 7.43
CA GLY A 129 -15.98 -4.87 8.68
C GLY A 129 -16.96 -6.02 8.84
N VAL A 130 -18.22 -5.85 8.47
CA VAL A 130 -19.20 -6.96 8.49
C VAL A 130 -18.81 -8.06 7.50
N PHE A 131 -18.43 -7.68 6.28
CA PHE A 131 -18.12 -8.64 5.23
C PHE A 131 -16.84 -9.43 5.54
N LEU A 132 -15.75 -8.76 5.93
CA LEU A 132 -14.47 -9.41 6.26
C LEU A 132 -14.62 -10.35 7.46
N ASN A 133 -15.37 -9.96 8.50
CA ASN A 133 -15.63 -10.82 9.66
C ASN A 133 -16.48 -12.06 9.33
N ALA A 134 -17.22 -12.04 8.22
CA ALA A 134 -18.03 -13.18 7.77
C ALA A 134 -17.24 -14.17 6.90
N ILE A 135 -16.01 -13.83 6.48
CA ILE A 135 -15.18 -14.70 5.65
C ILE A 135 -14.70 -15.89 6.48
N ASN A 136 -15.08 -17.09 6.05
CA ASN A 136 -14.53 -18.33 6.57
C ASN A 136 -13.42 -18.83 5.64
N VAL A 137 -12.16 -18.67 6.06
CA VAL A 137 -10.98 -19.11 5.28
C VAL A 137 -10.92 -20.63 5.06
N SER A 138 -11.65 -21.41 5.88
CA SER A 138 -11.75 -22.87 5.71
C SER A 138 -12.78 -23.27 4.64
N ASP A 139 -13.68 -22.37 4.25
CA ASP A 139 -14.75 -22.62 3.27
C ASP A 139 -14.90 -21.41 2.32
N LEU A 140 -13.87 -21.19 1.51
CA LEU A 140 -13.84 -20.08 0.55
C LEU A 140 -14.83 -20.25 -0.60
N GLU A 141 -15.43 -21.43 -0.81
CA GLU A 141 -16.36 -21.64 -1.93
C GLU A 141 -17.54 -20.66 -1.88
N LYS A 142 -18.01 -20.32 -0.68
CA LYS A 142 -19.12 -19.40 -0.44
C LYS A 142 -18.72 -17.92 -0.46
N THR A 143 -17.41 -17.62 -0.44
CA THR A 143 -16.93 -16.24 -0.45
C THR A 143 -16.91 -15.70 -1.88
N ASP A 144 -17.61 -14.57 -2.08
CA ASP A 144 -17.49 -13.78 -3.29
C ASP A 144 -16.22 -12.92 -3.22
N ILE A 145 -15.12 -13.48 -3.75
CA ILE A 145 -13.82 -12.81 -3.77
C ILE A 145 -13.90 -11.53 -4.59
N LYS A 146 -14.57 -11.58 -5.76
CA LYS A 146 -14.60 -10.44 -6.67
C LYS A 146 -15.25 -9.23 -6.00
N SER A 147 -16.46 -9.39 -5.45
CA SER A 147 -17.14 -8.31 -4.75
C SER A 147 -16.39 -7.85 -3.49
N CYS A 148 -15.68 -8.74 -2.80
CA CYS A 148 -14.83 -8.37 -1.68
C CYS A 148 -13.71 -7.41 -2.11
N ILE A 149 -12.99 -7.75 -3.18
CA ILE A 149 -11.86 -6.95 -3.67
C ILE A 149 -12.35 -5.61 -4.22
N GLU A 150 -13.44 -5.59 -5.01
CA GLU A 150 -14.03 -4.36 -5.54
C GLU A 150 -14.53 -3.42 -4.44
N MET A 151 -15.08 -3.97 -3.35
CA MET A 151 -15.48 -3.20 -2.17
C MET A 151 -14.27 -2.59 -1.45
N LEU A 152 -13.18 -3.34 -1.28
CA LEU A 152 -11.94 -2.85 -0.65
C LEU A 152 -11.29 -1.75 -1.50
N ASP A 153 -11.20 -1.95 -2.81
CA ASP A 153 -10.66 -0.95 -3.75
C ASP A 153 -11.48 0.34 -3.73
N SER A 154 -12.81 0.23 -3.79
CA SER A 154 -13.69 1.39 -3.71
C SER A 154 -13.53 2.15 -2.39
N TYR A 155 -13.33 1.42 -1.29
CA TYR A 155 -13.12 2.04 0.01
C TYR A 155 -11.80 2.82 0.05
N LEU A 156 -10.70 2.24 -0.46
CA LEU A 156 -9.40 2.89 -0.55
C LEU A 156 -9.46 4.16 -1.40
N ASN A 157 -10.15 4.11 -2.53
CA ASN A 157 -10.36 5.27 -3.40
C ASN A 157 -11.12 6.39 -2.69
N ILE A 158 -12.15 6.06 -1.90
CA ILE A 158 -12.88 7.05 -1.11
C ILE A 158 -11.98 7.69 -0.05
N ILE A 159 -11.17 6.89 0.67
CA ILE A 159 -10.24 7.42 1.68
C ILE A 159 -9.20 8.33 1.01
N PHE A 160 -8.68 7.94 -0.16
CA PHE A 160 -7.79 8.77 -0.95
C PHE A 160 -8.41 10.13 -1.32
N VAL A 161 -9.62 10.14 -1.87
CA VAL A 161 -10.32 11.39 -2.23
C VAL A 161 -10.59 12.25 -0.99
N TYR A 162 -10.99 11.63 0.13
CA TYR A 162 -11.13 12.34 1.40
C TYR A 162 -9.82 12.99 1.84
N LEU A 163 -8.72 12.24 1.82
CA LEU A 163 -7.42 12.68 2.26
C LEU A 163 -6.90 13.87 1.43
N ILE A 164 -6.99 13.79 0.10
CA ILE A 164 -6.55 14.85 -0.79
C ILE A 164 -7.43 16.09 -0.65
N SER A 165 -8.75 15.92 -0.55
CA SER A 165 -9.66 17.06 -0.34
C SER A 165 -9.44 17.73 1.02
N ALA A 166 -9.19 16.95 2.09
CA ALA A 166 -8.88 17.48 3.42
C ALA A 166 -7.59 18.32 3.39
N TYR A 167 -6.55 17.82 2.72
CA TYR A 167 -5.32 18.58 2.52
C TYR A 167 -5.57 19.90 1.77
N TRP A 168 -6.36 19.88 0.69
CA TRP A 168 -6.65 21.11 -0.07
C TRP A 168 -7.48 22.13 0.71
N ILE A 169 -8.33 21.72 1.65
CA ILE A 169 -9.13 22.63 2.49
C ILE A 169 -8.29 23.18 3.65
N HIS A 170 -7.54 22.31 4.31
CA HIS A 170 -6.98 22.57 5.63
C HIS A 170 -5.47 22.82 5.64
N ASP A 171 -4.77 22.52 4.54
CA ASP A 171 -3.34 22.74 4.35
C ASP A 171 -2.54 22.21 5.55
N LYS A 172 -1.80 23.07 6.25
CA LYS A 172 -1.05 22.72 7.48
C LYS A 172 -1.86 22.07 8.61
N ASN A 173 -3.18 22.23 8.63
CA ASN A 173 -4.02 21.61 9.65
C ASN A 173 -4.38 20.15 9.33
N VAL A 174 -3.95 19.59 8.18
CA VAL A 174 -4.14 18.16 7.86
C VAL A 174 -3.49 17.26 8.92
N SER A 175 -2.41 17.70 9.56
CA SER A 175 -1.75 17.01 10.68
C SER A 175 -2.64 16.80 11.91
N LYS A 176 -3.73 17.58 12.03
CA LYS A 176 -4.73 17.43 13.09
C LYS A 176 -5.86 16.46 12.73
N ASP A 177 -5.96 16.05 11.47
CA ASP A 177 -6.96 15.08 11.04
C ASP A 177 -6.53 13.66 11.40
N THR A 178 -7.12 13.11 12.46
CA THR A 178 -6.86 11.73 12.89
C THR A 178 -7.75 10.71 12.18
N ILE A 179 -8.74 11.14 11.39
CA ILE A 179 -9.78 10.26 10.82
C ILE A 179 -9.20 9.40 9.72
N ALA A 180 -8.47 9.98 8.76
CA ALA A 180 -7.86 9.24 7.66
C ALA A 180 -6.88 8.19 8.19
N GLY A 181 -5.94 8.60 9.05
CA GLY A 181 -4.97 7.69 9.66
C GLY A 181 -5.61 6.51 10.40
N ARG A 182 -6.66 6.78 11.20
CA ARG A 182 -7.42 5.72 11.90
C ARG A 182 -8.05 4.73 10.92
N LYS A 183 -8.76 5.22 9.89
CA LYS A 183 -9.44 4.37 8.90
C LYS A 183 -8.45 3.52 8.11
N ILE A 184 -7.29 4.07 7.73
CA ILE A 184 -6.22 3.33 7.04
C ILE A 184 -5.69 2.21 7.94
N ALA A 185 -5.39 2.49 9.20
CA ALA A 185 -4.88 1.50 10.15
C ALA A 185 -5.92 0.41 10.46
N ASP A 186 -7.18 0.79 10.68
CA ASP A 186 -8.27 -0.16 10.94
C ASP A 186 -8.50 -1.09 9.74
N LEU A 187 -8.39 -0.57 8.51
CA LEU A 187 -8.50 -1.35 7.28
C LEU A 187 -7.31 -2.30 7.09
N ASP A 188 -6.08 -1.81 7.31
CA ASP A 188 -4.85 -2.62 7.27
C ASP A 188 -4.99 -3.85 8.18
N ASN A 189 -5.34 -3.63 9.44
CA ASN A 189 -5.46 -4.70 10.42
C ASN A 189 -6.49 -5.77 10.00
N GLN A 190 -7.65 -5.35 9.48
CA GLN A 190 -8.70 -6.28 9.07
C GLN A 190 -8.32 -7.08 7.83
N VAL A 191 -7.76 -6.43 6.80
CA VAL A 191 -7.34 -7.10 5.57
C VAL A 191 -6.16 -8.03 5.83
N ARG A 192 -5.17 -7.54 6.60
CA ARG A 192 -3.97 -8.29 6.99
C ARG A 192 -4.34 -9.56 7.75
N HIS A 193 -5.30 -9.47 8.67
CA HIS A 193 -5.76 -10.63 9.42
C HIS A 193 -6.26 -11.76 8.49
N ILE A 194 -7.14 -11.44 7.53
CA ILE A 194 -7.64 -12.44 6.57
C ILE A 194 -6.51 -12.96 5.68
N TYR A 195 -5.64 -12.07 5.21
CA TYR A 195 -4.46 -12.44 4.43
C TYR A 195 -3.58 -13.46 5.15
N GLU A 196 -3.23 -13.21 6.42
CA GLU A 196 -2.44 -14.11 7.24
C GLU A 196 -3.10 -15.48 7.41
N GLN A 197 -4.41 -15.51 7.66
CA GLN A 197 -5.18 -16.76 7.73
C GLN A 197 -5.18 -17.53 6.40
N LEU A 198 -5.21 -16.83 5.26
CA LEU A 198 -5.06 -17.44 3.94
C LEU A 198 -3.64 -17.97 3.72
N LEU A 199 -2.60 -17.40 4.30
CA LEU A 199 -1.24 -17.94 4.12
C LEU A 199 -1.03 -19.22 4.94
N ALA A 200 -1.39 -19.17 6.21
CA ALA A 200 -1.40 -20.27 7.14
C ALA A 200 -2.43 -19.96 8.21
N ASP A 201 -3.39 -20.86 8.40
CA ASP A 201 -4.40 -20.70 9.44
C ASP A 201 -3.70 -20.59 10.79
N SER A 202 -4.14 -19.73 11.70
CA SER A 202 -3.57 -19.63 13.03
C SER A 202 -4.66 -19.74 14.08
N SER A 203 -4.44 -20.63 15.03
CA SER A 203 -5.35 -20.81 16.16
C SER A 203 -4.59 -20.68 17.47
N VAL A 204 -5.29 -20.27 18.51
CA VAL A 204 -4.74 -20.23 19.86
C VAL A 204 -5.00 -21.57 20.52
N ASN A 205 -3.95 -22.21 21.03
CA ASN A 205 -4.11 -23.46 21.78
C ASN A 205 -4.71 -23.21 23.17
N LYS A 206 -4.98 -24.28 23.92
CA LYS A 206 -5.54 -24.19 25.29
C LYS A 206 -4.65 -23.43 26.28
N GLU A 207 -3.38 -23.24 25.96
CA GLU A 207 -2.36 -22.58 26.78
C GLU A 207 -2.16 -21.12 26.38
N GLY A 208 -2.93 -20.59 25.42
CA GLY A 208 -2.78 -19.21 24.94
C GLY A 208 -1.65 -19.02 23.92
N THR A 209 -1.04 -20.10 23.43
CA THR A 209 0.04 -20.06 22.45
C THR A 209 -0.51 -20.11 21.03
N ASN A 210 -0.02 -19.22 20.16
CA ASN A 210 -0.36 -19.24 18.74
C ASN A 210 0.23 -20.48 18.06
N ILE A 211 -0.62 -21.31 17.48
CA ILE A 211 -0.26 -22.43 16.61
C ILE A 211 -0.47 -21.98 15.17
N ILE A 212 0.59 -22.12 14.37
CA ILE A 212 0.56 -21.93 12.92
C ILE A 212 0.87 -23.29 12.27
N PRO A 213 -0.13 -24.13 11.99
CA PRO A 213 0.09 -25.40 11.32
C PRO A 213 0.53 -25.17 9.87
N MET A 214 1.62 -25.83 9.48
CA MET A 214 2.15 -25.75 8.11
C MET A 214 1.54 -26.80 7.18
N HIS A 215 0.74 -27.72 7.69
CA HIS A 215 -0.01 -28.66 6.86
C HIS A 215 -0.95 -27.91 5.92
N ASN A 216 -0.84 -28.19 4.62
CA ASN A 216 -1.62 -27.56 3.56
C ASN A 216 -1.54 -26.02 3.50
N SER A 217 -0.59 -25.38 4.18
CA SER A 217 -0.41 -23.93 4.13
C SER A 217 0.19 -23.50 2.80
N LEU A 218 -0.04 -22.25 2.40
CA LEU A 218 0.60 -21.69 1.20
C LEU A 218 2.12 -21.62 1.40
N TYR A 219 2.57 -21.26 2.61
CA TYR A 219 3.98 -21.28 2.97
C TYR A 219 4.65 -22.64 2.70
N ALA A 220 4.02 -23.74 3.14
CA ALA A 220 4.58 -25.07 2.93
C ALA A 220 4.56 -25.51 1.48
N ARG A 221 3.50 -25.15 0.72
CA ARG A 221 3.44 -25.42 -0.72
C ARG A 221 4.58 -24.73 -1.46
N TYR A 222 4.78 -23.43 -1.22
CA TYR A 222 5.89 -22.70 -1.82
C TYR A 222 7.24 -23.26 -1.39
N LEU A 223 7.43 -23.54 -0.09
CA LEU A 223 8.70 -24.05 0.44
C LEU A 223 9.10 -25.40 -0.15
N LEU A 224 8.14 -26.32 -0.33
CA LEU A 224 8.42 -27.72 -0.63
C LEU A 224 8.18 -28.12 -2.09
N SER A 225 7.31 -27.41 -2.82
CA SER A 225 6.87 -27.82 -4.16
C SER A 225 7.30 -26.87 -5.28
N GLU A 226 7.60 -25.61 -4.98
CA GLU A 226 7.86 -24.59 -6.00
C GLU A 226 9.36 -24.31 -6.19
N LYS A 227 9.83 -24.27 -7.45
CA LYS A 227 11.25 -24.04 -7.79
C LYS A 227 11.78 -22.69 -7.30
N ASN A 228 10.92 -21.68 -7.21
CA ASN A 228 11.24 -20.34 -6.70
C ASN A 228 10.53 -20.04 -5.38
N GLY A 229 10.23 -21.09 -4.60
CA GLY A 229 9.45 -21.01 -3.36
C GLY A 229 9.88 -19.91 -2.39
N MET A 230 11.19 -19.76 -2.16
CA MET A 230 11.70 -18.76 -1.22
C MET A 230 11.46 -17.31 -1.66
N LYS A 231 11.46 -17.03 -2.97
CA LYS A 231 11.12 -15.70 -3.49
C LYS A 231 9.66 -15.36 -3.24
N GLU A 232 8.77 -16.34 -3.41
CA GLU A 232 7.36 -16.18 -3.08
C GLU A 232 7.17 -16.01 -1.57
N ILE A 233 7.86 -16.79 -0.73
CA ILE A 233 7.81 -16.66 0.73
C ILE A 233 8.25 -15.26 1.17
N GLU A 234 9.34 -14.73 0.60
CA GLU A 234 9.80 -13.36 0.88
C GLU A 234 8.74 -12.33 0.52
N ARG A 235 8.10 -12.47 -0.65
CA ARG A 235 6.98 -11.62 -1.05
C ARG A 235 5.83 -11.71 -0.04
N LEU A 236 5.43 -12.90 0.37
CA LEU A 236 4.30 -13.11 1.27
C LEU A 236 4.55 -12.55 2.67
N ILE A 237 5.77 -12.71 3.19
CA ILE A 237 6.17 -12.21 4.52
C ILE A 237 6.09 -10.68 4.60
N LYS A 238 6.22 -9.95 3.49
CA LYS A 238 6.15 -8.47 3.48
C LYS A 238 4.95 -7.94 4.28
N HIS A 239 3.79 -8.60 4.17
CA HIS A 239 2.57 -8.18 4.86
C HIS A 239 2.11 -9.13 5.97
N ASP A 240 2.83 -10.21 6.25
CA ASP A 240 2.52 -11.11 7.38
C ASP A 240 3.18 -10.60 8.67
N SER A 241 2.39 -10.12 9.62
CA SER A 241 2.89 -9.57 10.89
C SER A 241 3.48 -10.63 11.84
N ARG A 242 3.26 -11.92 11.56
CA ARG A 242 3.72 -13.03 12.40
C ARG A 242 5.20 -13.35 12.19
N PHE A 243 5.78 -12.89 11.08
CA PHE A 243 7.18 -13.10 10.76
C PHE A 243 7.85 -11.77 10.41
N SER A 244 8.97 -11.48 11.07
CA SER A 244 9.74 -10.25 10.85
C SER A 244 10.63 -10.30 9.59
N SER A 245 10.96 -11.50 9.11
CA SER A 245 11.80 -11.72 7.94
C SER A 245 11.69 -13.16 7.40
N PRO A 246 12.16 -13.44 6.18
CA PRO A 246 12.30 -14.82 5.69
C PRO A 246 13.18 -15.71 6.58
N MET A 247 14.19 -15.12 7.22
CA MET A 247 15.06 -15.85 8.16
C MET A 247 14.33 -16.22 9.45
N ASP A 248 13.44 -15.35 9.93
CA ASP A 248 12.59 -15.59 11.09
C ASP A 248 11.60 -16.73 10.80
N PHE A 249 10.96 -16.70 9.62
CA PHE A 249 10.14 -17.82 9.13
C PHE A 249 10.93 -19.14 9.05
N MET A 250 12.15 -19.13 8.49
CA MET A 250 12.98 -20.35 8.45
C MET A 250 13.40 -20.82 9.85
N GLY A 251 13.63 -19.88 10.79
CA GLY A 251 13.86 -20.17 12.19
C GLY A 251 12.66 -20.87 12.83
N PHE A 252 11.44 -20.38 12.56
CA PHE A 252 10.19 -21.01 12.97
C PHE A 252 10.06 -22.43 12.40
N ILE A 253 10.27 -22.63 11.09
CA ILE A 253 10.23 -23.96 10.47
C ILE A 253 11.23 -24.90 11.14
N LYS A 254 12.45 -24.41 11.40
CA LYS A 254 13.49 -25.18 12.08
C LYS A 254 13.12 -25.56 13.50
N HIS A 255 12.48 -24.67 14.24
CA HIS A 255 12.15 -24.93 15.64
C HIS A 255 10.92 -25.83 15.80
N CYS A 256 9.92 -25.65 14.93
CA CYS A 256 8.61 -26.28 15.11
C CYS A 256 8.43 -27.59 14.32
N PHE A 257 9.21 -27.81 13.24
CA PHE A 257 8.98 -28.95 12.34
C PHE A 257 10.21 -29.82 12.09
N PHE A 258 11.39 -29.48 12.59
CA PHE A 258 12.54 -30.39 12.52
C PHE A 258 12.49 -31.40 13.65
N GLU A 259 12.32 -32.66 13.29
CA GLU A 259 12.49 -33.78 14.19
C GLU A 259 13.85 -34.43 13.98
N LYS A 260 14.59 -34.64 15.07
CA LYS A 260 15.75 -35.52 15.06
C LYS A 260 15.25 -36.96 15.02
N LYS A 261 15.57 -37.70 13.97
CA LYS A 261 15.36 -39.15 13.94
C LYS A 261 16.48 -39.82 14.74
N ASP A 262 16.12 -40.82 15.53
CA ASP A 262 17.08 -41.56 16.35
C ASP A 262 18.22 -42.12 15.48
N SER A 263 19.45 -41.72 15.79
CA SER A 263 20.65 -42.33 15.22
C SER A 263 20.96 -43.58 16.05
N TYR A 264 20.80 -44.77 15.46
CA TYR A 264 21.29 -45.99 16.09
C TYR A 264 22.75 -46.23 15.74
N TYR A 265 23.51 -46.77 16.70
CA TYR A 265 24.88 -47.21 16.45
C TYR A 265 24.84 -48.51 15.66
N ASP A 266 25.40 -48.52 14.44
CA ASP A 266 25.52 -49.74 13.66
C ASP A 266 26.72 -50.55 14.18
N TYR A 267 26.44 -51.46 15.11
CA TYR A 267 27.43 -52.35 15.70
C TYR A 267 28.15 -53.22 14.67
N ASN A 268 27.55 -53.50 13.51
CA ASN A 268 28.16 -54.34 12.47
C ASN A 268 29.16 -53.56 11.61
N ARG A 269 28.99 -52.23 11.49
CA ARG A 269 29.86 -51.37 10.67
C ARG A 269 30.80 -50.48 11.48
N GLN A 270 30.74 -50.56 12.82
CA GLN A 270 31.54 -49.75 13.75
C GLN A 270 31.56 -48.25 13.39
N TYR A 271 30.43 -47.73 12.94
CA TYR A 271 30.30 -46.34 12.53
C TYR A 271 28.99 -45.76 13.06
N GLN A 272 29.07 -44.53 13.57
CA GLN A 272 27.92 -43.80 14.04
C GLN A 272 27.15 -43.26 12.84
N VAL A 273 25.93 -43.74 12.63
CA VAL A 273 25.07 -43.23 11.55
C VAL A 273 24.91 -41.72 11.74
N PRO A 274 25.11 -40.91 10.69
CA PRO A 274 24.96 -39.46 10.80
C PRO A 274 23.56 -39.13 11.31
N GLU A 275 23.47 -38.13 12.18
CA GLU A 275 22.17 -37.67 12.67
C GLU A 275 21.29 -37.27 11.48
N LYS A 276 20.11 -37.88 11.40
CA LYS A 276 19.12 -37.57 10.37
C LYS A 276 18.08 -36.64 10.96
N TYR A 277 17.84 -35.53 10.27
CA TYR A 277 16.76 -34.61 10.57
C TYR A 277 15.70 -34.71 9.49
N GLU A 278 14.43 -34.60 9.88
CA GLU A 278 13.30 -34.67 8.96
C GLU A 278 12.30 -33.56 9.26
N ILE A 279 11.68 -33.04 8.21
CA ILE A 279 10.52 -32.14 8.28
C ILE A 279 9.31 -32.93 7.79
N SER A 280 8.30 -33.10 8.66
CA SER A 280 7.08 -33.82 8.32
C SER A 280 5.91 -32.85 8.08
N ILE A 281 5.80 -32.34 6.85
CA ILE A 281 4.67 -31.51 6.42
C ILE A 281 3.89 -32.22 5.32
N ASN A 282 2.62 -32.49 5.59
CA ASN A 282 1.67 -33.05 4.63
C ASN A 282 1.07 -31.96 3.73
N LEU A 283 1.12 -32.20 2.43
CA LEU A 283 0.47 -31.41 1.39
C LEU A 283 -0.57 -32.27 0.69
N GLY A 284 -1.82 -31.83 0.69
CA GLY A 284 -2.89 -32.37 -0.13
C GLY A 284 -2.70 -31.98 -1.59
N ALA A 285 -3.40 -32.70 -2.47
CA ALA A 285 -3.46 -32.36 -3.89
C ALA A 285 -3.93 -30.90 -4.08
N ILE A 286 -3.50 -30.29 -5.18
CA ILE A 286 -4.04 -28.99 -5.60
C ILE A 286 -5.47 -29.24 -6.08
N ASP A 287 -6.41 -28.59 -5.41
CA ASP A 287 -7.83 -28.61 -5.72
C ASP A 287 -8.34 -27.18 -5.92
N LYS A 288 -9.62 -27.05 -6.33
CA LYS A 288 -10.26 -25.75 -6.54
C LYS A 288 -10.21 -24.85 -5.30
N SER A 289 -10.28 -25.42 -4.10
CA SER A 289 -10.18 -24.66 -2.85
C SER A 289 -8.79 -24.05 -2.67
N THR A 290 -7.74 -24.82 -2.94
CA THR A 290 -6.35 -24.35 -2.92
C THR A 290 -6.13 -23.26 -3.96
N GLU A 291 -6.62 -23.43 -5.20
CA GLU A 291 -6.52 -22.41 -6.25
C GLU A 291 -7.21 -21.11 -5.83
N LYS A 292 -8.43 -21.20 -5.29
CA LYS A 292 -9.20 -20.05 -4.78
C LYS A 292 -8.50 -19.35 -3.61
N ARG A 293 -7.84 -20.12 -2.74
CA ARG A 293 -7.02 -19.59 -1.63
C ARG A 293 -5.80 -18.81 -2.13
N VAL A 294 -5.11 -19.34 -3.15
CA VAL A 294 -3.99 -18.67 -3.81
C VAL A 294 -4.46 -17.38 -4.46
N GLU A 295 -5.52 -17.43 -5.28
CA GLU A 295 -6.10 -16.26 -5.93
C GLU A 295 -6.47 -15.19 -4.92
N PHE A 296 -7.18 -15.56 -3.85
CA PHE A 296 -7.61 -14.58 -2.86
C PHE A 296 -6.42 -13.95 -2.12
N SER A 297 -5.43 -14.75 -1.75
CA SER A 297 -4.22 -14.24 -1.08
C SER A 297 -3.45 -13.25 -1.96
N GLN A 298 -3.37 -13.49 -3.26
CA GLN A 298 -2.72 -12.59 -4.20
C GLN A 298 -3.47 -11.28 -4.35
N ARG A 299 -4.80 -11.32 -4.43
CA ARG A 299 -5.62 -10.11 -4.49
C ARG A 299 -5.56 -9.30 -3.20
N LEU A 300 -5.60 -9.95 -2.02
CA LEU A 300 -5.43 -9.23 -0.75
C LEU A 300 -4.01 -8.65 -0.60
N PHE A 301 -2.99 -9.30 -1.14
CA PHE A 301 -1.64 -8.73 -1.20
C PHE A 301 -1.64 -7.40 -1.99
N GLU A 302 -2.29 -7.36 -3.15
CA GLU A 302 -2.44 -6.12 -3.95
C GLU A 302 -3.17 -5.01 -3.16
N ILE A 303 -4.21 -5.38 -2.40
CA ILE A 303 -4.94 -4.43 -1.53
C ILE A 303 -4.05 -3.90 -0.40
N LEU A 304 -3.23 -4.75 0.22
CA LEU A 304 -2.29 -4.35 1.27
C LEU A 304 -1.20 -3.41 0.74
N GLU A 305 -0.73 -3.61 -0.50
CA GLU A 305 0.14 -2.63 -1.17
C GLU A 305 -0.55 -1.28 -1.34
N LYS A 306 -1.82 -1.24 -1.77
CA LYS A 306 -2.58 0.01 -1.92
C LYS A 306 -2.80 0.70 -0.57
N ILE A 307 -3.07 -0.05 0.50
CA ILE A 307 -3.16 0.46 1.88
C ILE A 307 -1.84 1.10 2.30
N GLU A 308 -0.71 0.43 2.04
CA GLU A 308 0.62 0.95 2.32
C GLU A 308 0.91 2.25 1.55
N MET A 309 0.55 2.31 0.26
CA MET A 309 0.66 3.54 -0.55
C MET A 309 -0.15 4.68 0.06
N LEU A 310 -1.40 4.43 0.46
CA LEU A 310 -2.27 5.43 1.07
C LEU A 310 -1.74 5.92 2.42
N ARG A 311 -1.16 5.03 3.23
CA ARG A 311 -0.47 5.38 4.49
C ARG A 311 0.73 6.27 4.23
N ASN A 312 1.50 6.00 3.18
CA ASN A 312 2.65 6.82 2.79
C ASN A 312 2.18 8.21 2.36
N ILE A 313 1.16 8.29 1.49
CA ILE A 313 0.55 9.56 1.08
C ILE A 313 0.08 10.37 2.29
N HIS A 314 -0.63 9.73 3.23
CA HIS A 314 -1.09 10.41 4.44
C HIS A 314 0.07 11.00 5.25
N SER A 315 1.17 10.24 5.39
CA SER A 315 2.37 10.70 6.10
C SER A 315 3.03 11.86 5.36
N GLU A 316 3.16 11.78 4.03
CA GLU A 316 3.71 12.84 3.18
C GLU A 316 2.91 14.14 3.30
N LEU A 317 1.56 14.08 3.28
CA LEU A 317 0.72 15.26 3.40
C LEU A 317 0.84 15.94 4.77
N ILE A 318 1.00 15.16 5.83
CA ILE A 318 1.27 15.68 7.18
C ILE A 318 2.62 16.41 7.21
N GLU A 319 3.68 15.77 6.71
CA GLU A 319 5.03 16.36 6.68
C GLU A 319 5.07 17.66 5.87
N VAL A 320 4.30 17.73 4.77
CA VAL A 320 4.21 18.93 3.94
C VAL A 320 3.45 20.05 4.63
N GLY A 321 2.40 19.71 5.37
CA GLY A 321 1.68 20.68 6.20
C GLY A 321 2.56 21.36 7.26
N ASP A 322 3.64 20.70 7.68
CA ASP A 322 4.60 21.24 8.67
C ASP A 322 5.67 22.17 8.04
N ILE A 323 5.68 22.34 6.71
CA ILE A 323 6.63 23.22 6.02
C ILE A 323 6.11 24.67 6.03
N ASP A 324 6.90 25.59 6.59
CA ASP A 324 6.63 27.03 6.47
C ASP A 324 7.05 27.53 5.07
N PHE A 325 6.10 27.56 4.15
CA PHE A 325 6.30 28.07 2.78
C PHE A 325 6.79 29.53 2.73
N GLY A 326 6.57 30.34 3.78
CA GLY A 326 7.10 31.70 3.89
C GLY A 326 8.62 31.76 4.06
N THR A 327 9.26 30.62 4.34
CA THR A 327 10.71 30.48 4.44
C THR A 327 11.37 30.05 3.12
N ILE A 328 10.59 29.82 2.07
CA ILE A 328 11.06 29.37 0.75
C ILE A 328 11.37 30.60 -0.14
N GLU A 329 12.54 30.62 -0.80
CA GLU A 329 12.93 31.71 -1.71
C GLU A 329 12.25 31.55 -3.08
N VAL A 330 11.67 32.64 -3.59
CA VAL A 330 11.11 32.73 -4.95
C VAL A 330 12.13 33.50 -5.80
N TYR A 331 12.78 32.83 -6.76
CA TYR A 331 13.81 33.45 -7.60
C TYR A 331 13.24 34.49 -8.58
N SER A 332 14.01 35.55 -8.84
CA SER A 332 13.77 36.47 -9.94
C SER A 332 14.16 35.83 -11.29
N GLU A 333 13.49 36.19 -12.38
CA GLU A 333 13.71 35.65 -13.74
C GLU A 333 15.19 35.67 -14.20
N SER A 334 16.02 36.57 -13.65
CA SER A 334 17.43 36.71 -14.01
C SER A 334 18.36 35.67 -13.39
N GLU A 335 17.99 35.08 -12.25
CA GLU A 335 18.82 34.10 -11.51
C GLU A 335 18.49 32.65 -11.90
N ALA A 336 17.32 32.44 -12.51
CA ALA A 336 16.84 31.15 -13.03
C ALA A 336 17.73 30.54 -14.15
N ASN A 337 18.58 31.34 -14.79
CA ASN A 337 19.43 30.88 -15.89
C ASN A 337 20.68 30.08 -15.46
N ASN A 338 21.05 30.09 -14.17
CA ASN A 338 22.22 29.36 -13.66
C ASN A 338 21.86 28.17 -12.74
N ALA A 339 20.60 28.02 -12.34
CA ALA A 339 20.12 26.92 -11.51
C ALA A 339 19.18 26.03 -12.34
N LEU A 340 19.72 24.93 -12.85
CA LEU A 340 19.02 23.97 -13.69
C LEU A 340 18.15 22.99 -12.85
N GLN A 341 16.83 23.03 -13.10
CA GLN A 341 15.85 21.89 -13.18
C GLN A 341 15.23 21.33 -11.86
N LEU A 342 13.91 21.15 -11.59
CA LEU A 342 12.63 20.87 -12.31
C LEU A 342 11.39 21.24 -11.42
N THR A 343 10.17 21.31 -12.00
CA THR A 343 9.03 22.13 -11.50
C THR A 343 7.84 21.45 -10.76
N THR A 344 7.02 22.27 -10.10
CA THR A 344 5.80 22.01 -9.27
C THR A 344 4.56 22.74 -9.85
N ILE A 345 3.34 22.21 -9.69
CA ILE A 345 2.08 22.97 -9.91
C ILE A 345 1.67 23.66 -8.60
N PRO A 346 0.97 24.81 -8.62
CA PRO A 346 0.75 25.63 -7.44
C PRO A 346 0.00 24.84 -6.35
N LEU A 347 0.52 24.91 -5.12
CA LEU A 347 -0.36 25.00 -3.96
C LEU A 347 -1.45 25.99 -4.32
N ALA A 348 -2.71 25.64 -4.08
CA ALA A 348 -3.76 26.63 -4.06
C ALA A 348 -3.43 27.62 -2.93
N LEU A 349 -2.58 28.59 -3.23
CA LEU A 349 -2.49 29.86 -2.52
C LEU A 349 -3.84 30.51 -2.79
N HIS A 350 -4.83 30.15 -1.98
CA HIS A 350 -5.93 31.04 -1.73
C HIS A 350 -5.32 32.28 -1.11
N GLY A 351 -5.05 33.25 -1.98
CA GLY A 351 -5.08 34.65 -1.62
C GLY A 351 -6.47 34.92 -1.05
N GLY A 352 -6.56 34.83 0.27
CA GLY A 352 -7.63 35.47 1.01
C GLY A 352 -7.42 36.98 0.95
N SER A 353 -8.44 37.65 0.45
CA SER A 353 -8.81 39.02 0.78
C SER A 353 -8.79 39.28 2.28
#